data_AF-A0A935UYM0-F1
#
_entry.id   AF-A0A935UYM0-F1
#
_cell.length_a   1.000
_cell.length_b   1.000
_cell.length_c   1.000
_cell.angle_alpha   90.00
_cell.angle_beta   90.00
_cell.angle_gamma   90.00
#
_symmetry.space_group_name_H-M   'P 1'
#
loop_
_entity.id
_entity.type
_entity.pdbx_description
1 polymer ?
#
loop_
_entity_poly.entity_id
_entity_poly.type
_entity_poly.pdbx_seq_one_letter_code
_entity_poly.pdbx_strand_id
1 'polypeptide(L)'
;MPITRPEELPPSALHECWREAIPDLRKAYGHLCAYSAVRIIAECDATVDHMVPKAKDWRLAYEWSNLRLSLPRFNACKGDHCDVIDPFEVQEGWFAVELVTGTILPGRRRDPARASGPG
;
A
#
# COMPACT_ATOMS: atom_id res chain seq x y z
N MET A 1 -2.96 -26.47 22.59
CA MET A 1 -4.16 -25.76 23.11
C MET A 1 -5.12 -25.59 21.94
N PRO A 2 -6.39 -26.03 22.01
CA PRO A 2 -7.35 -25.70 20.96
C PRO A 2 -7.60 -24.20 20.97
N ILE A 3 -7.67 -23.58 19.80
CA ILE A 3 -8.04 -22.17 19.64
C ILE A 3 -9.53 -22.08 19.98
N THR A 4 -9.87 -21.37 21.05
CA THR A 4 -11.26 -21.29 21.54
C THR A 4 -11.90 -19.93 21.31
N ARG A 5 -11.10 -18.93 20.95
CA ARG A 5 -11.54 -17.57 20.69
C ARG A 5 -10.92 -17.05 19.39
N PRO A 6 -11.66 -16.30 18.56
CA PRO A 6 -11.12 -15.76 17.31
C PRO A 6 -9.89 -14.87 17.50
N GLU A 7 -9.75 -14.20 18.66
CA GLU A 7 -8.57 -13.36 18.96
C GLU A 7 -7.27 -14.15 19.15
N GLU A 8 -7.36 -15.47 19.35
CA GLU A 8 -6.21 -16.37 19.52
C GLU A 8 -5.75 -16.97 18.18
N LEU A 9 -6.43 -16.67 17.07
CA LEU A 9 -6.04 -17.15 15.75
C LEU A 9 -4.70 -16.52 15.34
N PRO A 10 -3.63 -17.33 15.16
CA PRO A 10 -2.40 -16.77 14.64
C PRO A 10 -2.62 -16.28 13.20
N PRO A 11 -1.92 -15.24 12.74
CA PRO A 11 -2.10 -14.70 11.38
C PRO A 11 -1.80 -15.70 10.26
N SER A 12 -1.05 -16.76 10.58
CA SER A 12 -0.76 -17.90 9.70
C SER A 12 -1.92 -18.90 9.59
N ALA A 13 -2.88 -18.90 10.52
CA ALA A 13 -4.09 -19.72 10.46
C ALA A 13 -5.21 -19.08 9.62
N LEU A 14 -5.06 -17.79 9.25
CA LEU A 14 -6.02 -17.11 8.38
C LEU A 14 -5.91 -17.65 6.95
N HIS A 15 -7.04 -18.05 6.38
CA HIS A 15 -7.11 -18.55 5.02
C HIS A 15 -6.80 -17.42 4.02
N GLU A 16 -5.99 -17.69 3.00
CA GLU A 16 -5.43 -16.63 2.13
C GLU A 16 -6.39 -16.20 1.01
N CYS A 17 -7.71 -16.20 1.29
CA CYS A 17 -8.78 -15.87 0.34
C CYS A 17 -8.67 -14.46 -0.23
N TRP A 18 -7.95 -13.54 0.42
CA TRP A 18 -7.65 -12.22 -0.16
C TRP A 18 -6.92 -12.30 -1.51
N ARG A 19 -6.17 -13.38 -1.79
CA ARG A 19 -5.55 -13.56 -3.12
C ARG A 19 -6.58 -13.77 -4.23
N GLU A 20 -7.72 -14.36 -3.91
CA GLU A 20 -8.81 -14.57 -4.86
C GLU A 20 -9.44 -13.24 -5.29
N ALA A 21 -9.28 -12.18 -4.49
CA ALA A 21 -9.73 -10.83 -4.80
C ALA A 21 -8.83 -10.08 -5.81
N ILE A 22 -7.67 -10.63 -6.21
CA ILE A 22 -6.74 -9.94 -7.13
C ILE A 22 -7.41 -9.50 -8.45
N PRO A 23 -8.23 -10.31 -9.14
CA PRO A 23 -8.93 -9.88 -10.35
C PRO A 23 -9.84 -8.67 -10.12
N ASP A 24 -10.60 -8.68 -9.02
CA ASP A 24 -11.49 -7.58 -8.65
C ASP A 24 -10.72 -6.32 -8.26
N LEU A 25 -9.61 -6.49 -7.53
CA LEU A 25 -8.70 -5.39 -7.18
C LEU A 25 -8.04 -4.80 -8.43
N ARG A 26 -7.60 -5.62 -9.40
CA ARG A 26 -7.09 -5.12 -10.69
C ARG A 26 -8.12 -4.25 -11.39
N LYS A 27 -9.38 -4.67 -11.41
CA LYS A 27 -10.47 -3.87 -11.97
C LYS A 27 -10.70 -2.58 -11.20
N ALA A 28 -10.80 -2.65 -9.86
CA ALA A 28 -11.08 -1.51 -9.01
C ALA A 28 -9.97 -0.43 -9.04
N TYR A 29 -8.71 -0.85 -9.13
CA TYR A 29 -7.54 0.04 -9.19
C TYR A 29 -7.16 0.44 -10.64
N GLY A 30 -7.94 0.07 -11.66
CA GLY A 30 -7.60 0.36 -13.05
C GLY A 30 -6.25 -0.24 -13.49
N HIS A 31 -5.88 -1.37 -12.88
CA HIS A 31 -4.60 -2.06 -13.03
C HIS A 31 -3.38 -1.26 -12.56
N LEU A 32 -3.55 -0.30 -11.65
CA LEU A 32 -2.42 0.47 -11.10
C LEU A 32 -2.01 -0.09 -9.73
N CYS A 33 -0.71 -0.21 -9.50
CA CYS A 33 -0.17 -0.45 -8.17
C CYS A 33 -0.53 0.71 -7.25
N ALA A 34 -1.12 0.44 -6.09
CA ALA A 34 -1.56 1.45 -5.13
C ALA A 34 -0.41 2.38 -4.71
N TYR A 35 0.79 1.83 -4.47
CA TYR A 35 1.91 2.61 -3.94
C TYR A 35 2.68 3.41 -4.98
N SER A 36 2.83 2.89 -6.20
CA SER A 36 3.70 3.49 -7.21
C SER A 36 2.93 4.11 -8.38
N ALA A 37 1.62 3.91 -8.45
CA ALA A 37 0.78 4.22 -9.61
C ALA A 37 1.28 3.62 -10.94
N VAL A 38 2.22 2.68 -10.91
CA VAL A 38 2.70 1.96 -12.10
C VAL A 38 1.68 0.92 -12.51
N ARG A 39 1.43 0.81 -13.82
CA ARG A 39 0.51 -0.18 -14.37
C ARG A 39 1.04 -1.60 -14.17
N ILE A 40 0.23 -2.44 -13.55
CA ILE A 40 0.42 -3.89 -13.46
C ILE A 40 -0.27 -4.52 -14.67
N ILE A 41 0.51 -4.80 -15.72
CA ILE A 41 0.01 -5.54 -16.90
C ILE A 41 -0.34 -7.00 -16.53
N ALA A 42 -0.97 -7.72 -17.45
CA ALA A 42 -1.51 -9.06 -17.18
C ALA A 42 -0.40 -10.06 -16.83
N GLU A 43 0.77 -9.91 -17.45
CA GLU A 43 1.95 -10.76 -17.31
C GLU A 43 2.76 -10.45 -16.04
N CYS A 44 2.48 -9.32 -15.36
CA CYS A 44 3.15 -8.95 -14.13
C CYS A 44 2.45 -9.56 -12.92
N ASP A 45 3.23 -10.06 -11.97
CA ASP A 45 2.73 -10.47 -10.67
C ASP A 45 2.05 -9.30 -9.93
N ALA A 46 0.90 -9.60 -9.33
CA ALA A 46 0.21 -8.72 -8.40
C ALA A 46 0.07 -9.43 -7.06
N THR A 47 0.09 -8.64 -6.00
CA THR A 47 -0.15 -9.10 -4.64
C THR A 47 -1.21 -8.22 -3.99
N VAL A 48 -1.79 -8.74 -2.92
CA VAL A 48 -2.64 -7.96 -2.02
C VAL A 48 -1.80 -7.59 -0.82
N ASP A 49 -1.73 -6.29 -0.57
CA ASP A 49 -1.20 -5.74 0.66
C ASP A 49 -2.35 -5.41 1.62
N HIS A 50 -2.11 -5.60 2.92
CA HIS A 50 -3.03 -5.21 3.98
C HIS A 50 -2.52 -3.90 4.59
N MET A 51 -3.28 -2.80 4.45
CA MET A 51 -2.86 -1.50 4.99
C MET A 51 -2.58 -1.60 6.49
N VAL A 52 -3.56 -2.11 7.25
CA VAL A 52 -3.37 -2.63 8.60
C VAL A 52 -2.97 -4.10 8.48
N PRO A 53 -1.74 -4.50 8.86
CA PRO A 53 -1.29 -5.88 8.72
C PRO A 53 -2.21 -6.83 9.49
N LYS A 54 -2.52 -7.99 8.90
CA LYS A 54 -3.34 -9.03 9.55
C LYS A 54 -2.79 -9.52 10.90
N ALA A 55 -1.49 -9.34 11.14
CA ALA A 55 -0.84 -9.64 12.41
C ALA A 55 -1.13 -8.62 13.52
N LYS A 56 -1.57 -7.42 13.14
CA LYS A 56 -1.98 -6.35 14.06
C LYS A 56 -3.49 -6.40 14.30
N ASP A 57 -4.28 -6.57 13.25
CA ASP A 57 -5.72 -6.72 13.35
C ASP A 57 -6.26 -7.72 12.31
N TRP A 58 -6.49 -8.95 12.76
CA TRP A 58 -6.97 -10.03 11.89
C TRP A 58 -8.39 -9.80 11.37
N ARG A 59 -9.19 -8.98 12.07
CA ARG A 59 -10.59 -8.69 11.70
C ARG A 59 -10.67 -7.91 10.39
N LEU A 60 -9.60 -7.18 10.06
CA LEU A 60 -9.49 -6.40 8.83
C LEU A 60 -8.86 -7.19 7.67
N ALA A 61 -8.52 -8.47 7.86
CA ALA A 61 -7.79 -9.25 6.85
C ALA A 61 -8.60 -9.50 5.55
N TYR A 62 -9.92 -9.39 5.62
CA TYR A 62 -10.83 -9.62 4.50
C TYR A 62 -11.67 -8.38 4.15
N GLU A 63 -11.38 -7.25 4.77
CA GLU A 63 -12.10 -6.00 4.53
C GLU A 63 -11.55 -5.30 3.28
N TRP A 64 -12.40 -5.05 2.29
CA TRP A 64 -12.01 -4.40 1.03
C TRP A 64 -11.32 -3.05 1.25
N SER A 65 -11.76 -2.28 2.25
CA SER A 65 -11.16 -1.00 2.63
C SER A 65 -9.72 -1.14 3.12
N ASN A 66 -9.30 -2.34 3.54
CA ASN A 66 -7.95 -2.65 4.03
C ASN A 66 -7.05 -3.30 2.96
N LEU A 67 -7.60 -3.73 1.80
CA LEU A 67 -6.84 -4.39 0.74
C LEU A 67 -6.29 -3.38 -0.27
N ARG A 68 -5.00 -3.45 -0.57
CA ARG A 68 -4.32 -2.64 -1.60
C ARG A 68 -3.76 -3.55 -2.69
N LEU A 69 -4.02 -3.21 -3.96
CA LEU A 69 -3.36 -3.88 -5.08
C LEU A 69 -1.91 -3.40 -5.16
N SER A 70 -0.95 -4.30 -5.04
CA SER A 70 0.47 -3.92 -5.01
C SER A 70 1.34 -4.83 -5.86
N LEU A 71 2.38 -4.27 -6.47
CA LEU A 71 3.51 -5.05 -6.97
C LEU A 71 4.25 -5.70 -5.78
N PRO A 72 4.84 -6.91 -5.96
CA PRO A 72 5.50 -7.64 -4.88
C PRO A 72 6.56 -6.83 -4.13
N ARG A 73 7.37 -6.04 -4.87
CA ARG A 73 8.44 -5.21 -4.28
C ARG A 73 7.93 -4.19 -3.27
N PHE A 74 6.81 -3.51 -3.55
CA PHE A 74 6.28 -2.48 -2.66
C PHE A 74 5.59 -3.09 -1.44
N ASN A 75 4.89 -4.22 -1.62
CA ASN A 75 4.31 -4.99 -0.51
C ASN A 75 5.42 -5.49 0.44
N ALA A 76 6.49 -6.06 -0.11
CA ALA A 76 7.64 -6.50 0.68
C ALA A 76 8.36 -5.34 1.39
N CYS A 77 8.45 -4.16 0.75
CA CYS A 77 9.04 -2.95 1.33
C CYS A 77 8.21 -2.42 2.52
N LYS A 78 6.88 -2.42 2.39
CA LYS A 78 5.97 -2.02 3.47
C LYS A 78 6.00 -3.02 4.63
N GLY A 79 6.02 -4.32 4.35
CA GLY A 79 6.07 -5.35 5.40
C GLY A 79 4.95 -5.16 6.45
N ASP A 80 5.33 -5.06 7.72
CA ASP A 80 4.42 -4.80 8.85
C ASP A 80 4.43 -3.34 9.34
N HIS A 81 5.09 -2.43 8.59
CA HIS A 81 5.09 -1.01 8.87
C HIS A 81 3.64 -0.46 8.83
N CYS A 82 3.28 0.26 9.90
CA CYS A 82 1.96 0.86 10.11
C CYS A 82 1.99 2.40 10.02
N ASP A 83 3.18 2.97 9.84
CA ASP A 83 3.47 4.40 9.66
C ASP A 83 3.58 4.79 8.18
N VAL A 84 3.37 3.84 7.27
CA VAL A 84 3.26 4.10 5.83
C VAL A 84 1.96 4.86 5.58
N ILE A 85 2.08 5.98 4.87
CA ILE A 85 0.95 6.77 4.40
C ILE A 85 0.11 5.91 3.45
N ASP A 86 -1.21 5.86 3.68
CA ASP A 86 -2.13 5.20 2.76
C ASP A 86 -2.13 5.96 1.42
N PRO A 87 -1.91 5.28 0.27
CA PRO A 87 -1.99 5.93 -1.04
C PRO A 87 -3.30 6.68 -1.31
N PHE A 88 -4.40 6.31 -0.66
CA PHE A 88 -5.68 7.02 -0.77
C PHE A 88 -5.74 8.35 0.01
N GLU A 89 -4.82 8.57 0.94
CA GLU A 89 -4.72 9.80 1.72
C GLU A 89 -3.71 10.79 1.14
N VAL A 90 -2.90 10.37 0.16
CA VAL A 90 -1.92 11.22 -0.51
C VAL A 90 -2.63 12.39 -1.19
N GLN A 91 -2.20 13.61 -0.90
CA GLN A 91 -2.75 14.83 -1.48
C GLN A 91 -1.77 15.50 -2.44
N GLU A 92 -2.33 16.39 -3.27
CA GLU A 92 -1.54 17.21 -4.18
C GLU A 92 -0.47 18.01 -3.42
N GLY A 93 0.74 18.02 -3.97
CA GLY A 93 1.86 18.79 -3.43
C GLY A 93 2.56 18.16 -2.22
N TRP A 94 2.24 16.91 -1.84
CA TRP A 94 3.00 16.18 -0.82
C TRP A 94 4.38 15.74 -1.33
N PHE A 95 4.45 15.28 -2.58
CA PHE A 95 5.69 14.91 -3.24
C PHE A 95 5.64 15.17 -4.75
N ALA A 96 6.79 15.07 -5.40
CA ALA A 96 6.94 15.00 -6.84
C ALA A 96 7.71 13.72 -7.20
N VAL A 97 7.38 13.11 -8.34
CA VAL A 97 8.13 11.97 -8.89
C VAL A 97 8.97 12.46 -10.04
N GLU A 98 10.26 12.21 -9.98
CA GLU A 98 11.13 12.32 -11.15
C GLU A 98 10.95 11.04 -11.97
N LEU A 99 10.41 11.16 -13.18
CA LEU A 99 9.92 10.01 -13.96
C LEU A 99 11.03 9.19 -14.64
N VAL A 100 12.24 9.73 -14.81
CA VAL A 100 13.35 9.01 -15.44
C VAL A 100 13.95 7.98 -14.47
N THR A 101 14.09 8.36 -13.21
CA THR A 101 14.74 7.60 -12.15
C THR A 101 13.74 6.98 -11.18
N GLY A 102 12.51 7.49 -11.14
CA GLY A 102 11.51 7.15 -10.13
C GLY A 102 11.77 7.78 -8.76
N THR A 103 12.67 8.77 -8.67
CA THR A 103 13.02 9.41 -7.40
C THR A 103 11.84 10.21 -6.85
N ILE A 104 11.54 10.01 -5.57
CA ILE A 104 10.54 10.81 -4.84
C ILE A 104 11.21 12.05 -4.27
N LEU A 105 10.71 13.23 -4.64
CA LEU A 105 11.16 14.52 -4.16
C LEU A 105 10.09 15.13 -3.25
N PRO A 106 10.47 15.88 -2.20
CA PRO A 106 9.51 16.63 -1.40
C PRO A 106 8.66 17.55 -2.28
N GLY A 107 7.37 17.63 -2.01
CA GLY A 107 6.46 18.43 -2.80
C GLY A 107 6.76 19.92 -2.68
N ARG A 108 6.42 20.68 -3.73
CA ARG A 108 6.74 22.11 -3.84
C ARG A 108 5.82 23.00 -2.98
N ARG A 109 5.43 22.60 -1.77
CA ARG A 109 4.94 23.59 -0.80
C ARG A 109 6.16 24.37 -0.35
N ARG A 110 6.49 25.41 -1.12
CA ARG A 110 7.54 26.37 -0.83
C ARG A 110 7.24 26.94 0.55
N ASP A 111 8.06 26.60 1.54
CA ASP A 111 8.08 27.34 2.78
C ASP A 111 8.40 28.80 2.42
N PRO A 112 7.50 29.78 2.68
CA PRO A 112 7.76 31.18 2.34
C PRO A 112 9.04 31.70 3.02
N ALA A 113 9.51 31.04 4.10
CA ALA A 113 10.74 31.39 4.79
C ALA A 113 12.04 31.04 4.02
N ARG A 114 11.97 30.24 2.95
CA ARG A 114 13.16 29.69 2.26
C ARG A 114 13.46 30.33 0.90
N ALA A 115 12.82 31.46 0.58
CA ALA A 115 13.01 32.22 -0.67
C ALA A 115 14.06 33.34 -0.57
N SER A 116 14.95 33.30 0.42
CA SER A 116 16.02 34.29 0.60
C SER A 116 17.35 33.59 0.87
N GLY A 117 18.06 33.23 -0.20
CA GLY A 117 19.49 32.87 -0.18
C GLY A 117 20.19 33.62 -1.31
N PRO A 118 21.41 34.13 -1.09
CA PRO A 118 21.89 35.37 -1.70
C PRO A 118 22.22 35.20 -3.18
N GLY A 119 21.88 36.24 -3.95
CA GLY A 119 22.40 36.47 -5.30
C GLY A 119 23.81 37.03 -5.27
#